data_AF-A0A926CEX5-F1
#
_entry.id   AF-A0A926CEX5-F1
#
_cell.length_a   1.000
_cell.length_b   1.000
_cell.length_c   1.000
_cell.angle_alpha   90.00
_cell.angle_beta   90.00
_cell.angle_gamma   90.00
#
_symmetry.space_group_name_H-M   'P 1'
#
loop_
_entity.id
_entity.type
_entity.pdbx_description
1 polymer ?
#
loop_
_entity_poly.entity_id
_entity_poly.type
_entity_poly.pdbx_seq_one_letter_code
_entity_poly.pdbx_strand_id
1 'polypeptide(L)'
;MNEAATAHTPTAGDQSDAAKSVRLRAELQALASYIPTPIVRQQLASPRIGHVDGMFLDGSVLFADLSGFTALSETLSALGKQGAEEISEIINRLFGALLGEITRYGGQVLKFGGDALTAFFDGAVLGTSHAALASGAALALQQRMHEFDALATRAGVFRLRLRIGVHSGRVFAAQVGDAEHIELIVTGRTINRVALAQEIAESGEVVISEATLGLLAGAAASPRQGGFHLLERLPEAVAPMYASAPIWTPGAGDQAELAALEARIAALRPYLPRQLPRRFLEQAEGASGEFRSVSVLFVNFFPFSAALDLLGDDTATAAQVLNAYYLRAQQVIHRYGGIVNKVDMSTYGDKLMALFGAPTAHENSPELAVRAALELRGALEQANQEIDALLRTASQRSIAGGDRVMHQRIGINTGVMFAGMVGSQQRREYTVMGQHVNLAARLMAAADDGAVV
;
A
#
# COMPACT_ATOMS: atom_id res chain seq x y z
N MET A 1 16.06 40.76 -46.47
CA MET A 1 16.70 39.44 -46.32
C MET A 1 15.87 38.68 -45.32
N ASN A 2 14.99 37.80 -45.80
CA ASN A 2 14.08 37.00 -44.98
C ASN A 2 14.67 35.59 -44.97
N GLU A 3 15.23 35.16 -43.84
CA GLU A 3 15.64 33.76 -43.64
C GLU A 3 14.37 32.91 -43.59
N ALA A 4 14.19 32.10 -44.63
CA ALA A 4 13.13 31.11 -44.70
C ALA A 4 13.45 29.99 -43.69
N ALA A 5 12.65 29.91 -42.62
CA ALA A 5 12.58 28.75 -41.75
C ALA A 5 12.23 27.53 -42.60
N THR A 6 13.19 26.65 -42.82
CA THR A 6 12.99 25.38 -43.50
C THR A 6 12.17 24.48 -42.58
N ALA A 7 10.92 24.22 -42.99
CA ALA A 7 10.06 23.24 -42.35
C ALA A 7 10.73 21.86 -42.48
N HIS A 8 11.18 21.29 -41.36
CA HIS A 8 11.79 19.98 -41.30
C HIS A 8 10.70 18.92 -41.53
N THR A 9 10.73 18.24 -42.67
CA THR A 9 9.82 17.13 -42.94
C THR A 9 10.29 15.90 -42.15
N PRO A 10 9.48 15.35 -41.22
CA PRO A 10 9.92 14.25 -40.37
C PRO A 10 10.25 13.00 -41.17
N THR A 11 11.43 12.42 -40.91
CA THR A 11 11.94 11.22 -41.56
C THR A 11 11.23 9.95 -41.06
N ALA A 12 11.43 8.81 -41.74
CA ALA A 12 10.91 7.53 -41.26
C ALA A 12 11.49 7.10 -39.89
N GLY A 13 12.70 7.55 -39.56
CA GLY A 13 13.29 7.39 -38.22
C GLY A 13 12.55 8.21 -37.17
N ASP A 14 12.23 9.48 -37.47
CA ASP A 14 11.48 10.36 -36.57
C ASP A 14 10.07 9.84 -36.28
N GLN A 15 9.41 9.23 -37.28
CA GLN A 15 8.10 8.61 -37.10
C GLN A 15 8.14 7.35 -36.22
N SER A 16 9.21 6.56 -36.33
CA SER A 16 9.44 5.38 -35.47
C SER A 16 9.74 5.79 -34.02
N ASP A 17 10.57 6.81 -33.82
CA ASP A 17 10.93 7.31 -32.49
C ASP A 17 9.75 8.00 -31.80
N ALA A 18 8.92 8.74 -32.54
CA ALA A 18 7.67 9.30 -32.04
C ALA A 18 6.69 8.20 -31.56
N ALA A 19 6.50 7.14 -32.36
CA ALA A 19 5.63 6.02 -31.98
C ALA A 19 6.17 5.28 -30.73
N LYS A 20 7.50 5.07 -30.67
CA LYS A 20 8.15 4.47 -29.50
C LYS A 20 7.99 5.35 -28.25
N SER A 21 8.14 6.67 -28.39
CA SER A 21 7.97 7.63 -27.30
C SER A 21 6.55 7.59 -26.73
N VAL A 22 5.53 7.60 -27.58
CA VAL A 22 4.13 7.47 -27.16
C VAL A 22 3.91 6.18 -26.37
N ARG A 23 4.42 5.04 -26.86
CA ARG A 23 4.31 3.75 -26.17
C ARG A 23 4.98 3.74 -24.80
N LEU A 24 6.23 4.22 -24.72
CA LEU A 24 6.97 4.26 -23.46
C LEU A 24 6.34 5.23 -22.44
N ARG A 25 5.82 6.37 -22.89
CA ARG A 25 5.08 7.31 -22.02
C ARG A 25 3.81 6.67 -21.46
N ALA A 26 3.06 5.94 -22.28
CA ALA A 26 1.87 5.21 -21.84
C ALA A 26 2.22 4.10 -20.83
N GLU A 27 3.30 3.34 -21.09
CA GLU A 27 3.80 2.32 -20.15
C GLU A 27 4.22 2.96 -18.82
N LEU A 28 5.00 4.05 -18.87
CA LEU A 28 5.43 4.76 -17.67
C LEU A 28 4.24 5.26 -16.84
N GLN A 29 3.22 5.84 -17.49
CA GLN A 29 2.00 6.29 -16.82
C GLN A 29 1.22 5.13 -16.20
N ALA A 30 1.14 3.99 -16.90
CA ALA A 30 0.51 2.79 -16.37
C ALA A 30 1.24 2.29 -15.12
N LEU A 31 2.57 2.14 -15.17
CA LEU A 31 3.41 1.73 -14.04
C LEU A 31 3.28 2.67 -12.84
N ALA A 32 3.34 3.98 -13.09
CA ALA A 32 3.24 5.00 -12.05
C ALA A 32 1.92 4.90 -11.26
N SER A 33 0.83 4.42 -11.87
CA SER A 33 -0.44 4.24 -11.16
C SER A 33 -0.42 3.12 -10.11
N TYR A 34 0.57 2.22 -10.14
CA TYR A 34 0.74 1.15 -9.15
C TYR A 34 1.60 1.56 -7.95
N ILE A 35 2.27 2.71 -8.04
CA ILE A 35 3.38 3.05 -7.16
C ILE A 35 3.06 4.38 -6.47
N PRO A 36 3.30 4.52 -5.15
CA PRO A 36 3.14 5.79 -4.47
C PRO A 36 3.93 6.91 -5.14
N THR A 37 3.30 8.07 -5.30
CA THR A 37 3.90 9.22 -6.00
C THR A 37 5.29 9.64 -5.50
N PRO A 38 5.64 9.57 -4.19
CA PRO A 38 6.99 9.90 -3.74
C PRO A 38 8.06 8.99 -4.36
N ILE A 39 7.77 7.69 -4.46
CA ILE A 39 8.67 6.70 -5.07
C ILE A 39 8.77 6.91 -6.58
N VAL A 40 7.64 7.19 -7.24
CA VAL A 40 7.65 7.55 -8.66
C VAL A 40 8.55 8.76 -8.89
N ARG A 41 8.38 9.85 -8.12
CA ARG A 41 9.21 11.06 -8.24
C ARG A 41 10.70 10.76 -8.02
N GLN A 42 11.03 9.97 -7.00
CA GLN A 42 12.40 9.54 -6.72
C GLN A 42 13.02 8.81 -7.92
N GLN A 43 12.33 7.80 -8.45
CA GLN A 43 12.83 6.99 -9.56
C GLN A 43 12.83 7.73 -10.90
N LEU A 44 11.95 8.72 -11.10
CA LEU A 44 11.99 9.59 -12.27
C LEU A 44 13.19 10.54 -12.26
N ALA A 45 13.59 11.01 -11.07
CA ALA A 45 14.73 11.89 -10.86
C ALA A 45 16.07 11.13 -10.89
N SER A 46 16.13 9.91 -10.35
CA SER A 46 17.35 9.09 -10.30
C SER A 46 17.01 7.61 -10.36
N PRO A 47 16.84 7.03 -11.57
CA PRO A 47 16.46 5.65 -11.76
C PRO A 47 17.48 4.68 -11.16
N ARG A 48 17.04 3.82 -10.23
CA ARG A 48 17.86 2.76 -9.61
C ARG A 48 17.04 1.49 -9.46
N ILE A 49 17.46 0.42 -10.16
CA ILE A 49 16.80 -0.89 -10.10
C ILE A 49 17.14 -1.57 -8.77
N GLY A 50 16.13 -2.13 -8.09
CA GLY A 50 16.34 -2.94 -6.88
C GLY A 50 16.92 -2.16 -5.69
N HIS A 51 16.71 -0.84 -5.65
CA HIS A 51 17.32 0.01 -4.64
C HIS A 51 16.64 -0.16 -3.29
N VAL A 52 17.42 -0.57 -2.29
CA VAL A 52 17.01 -0.64 -0.88
C VAL A 52 17.43 0.65 -0.19
N ASP A 53 16.47 1.31 0.47
CA ASP A 53 16.68 2.60 1.12
C ASP A 53 15.62 2.86 2.19
N GLY A 54 15.92 3.73 3.14
CA GLY A 54 15.04 4.10 4.25
C GLY A 54 14.98 5.61 4.43
N MET A 55 13.79 6.12 4.74
CA MET A 55 13.58 7.53 5.03
C MET A 55 12.54 7.74 6.13
N PHE A 56 12.66 8.85 6.85
CA PHE A 56 11.60 9.35 7.69
C PHE A 56 10.77 10.39 6.95
N LEU A 57 9.45 10.29 7.14
CA LEU A 57 8.46 11.22 6.62
C LEU A 57 7.70 11.81 7.80
N ASP A 58 7.74 13.12 7.97
CA ASP A 58 6.95 13.82 8.98
C ASP A 58 5.60 14.21 8.40
N GLY A 59 4.51 13.88 9.07
CA GLY A 59 3.19 14.20 8.55
C GLY A 59 2.04 13.56 9.33
N SER A 60 0.89 13.44 8.66
CA SER A 60 -0.27 12.73 9.20
C SER A 60 -0.60 11.51 8.35
N VAL A 61 -0.86 10.40 9.02
CA VAL A 61 -1.36 9.17 8.40
C VAL A 61 -2.85 9.07 8.68
N LEU A 62 -3.61 8.77 7.63
CA LEU A 62 -5.02 8.42 7.69
C LEU A 62 -5.14 6.95 7.29
N PHE A 63 -5.77 6.14 8.13
CA PHE A 63 -6.12 4.76 7.83
C PHE A 63 -7.63 4.62 7.86
N ALA A 64 -8.23 4.16 6.76
CA ALA A 64 -9.66 4.04 6.60
C ALA A 64 -10.02 2.63 6.16
N ASP A 65 -10.88 1.97 6.92
CA ASP A 65 -11.28 0.57 6.74
C ASP A 65 -12.77 0.48 6.41
N LEU A 66 -13.12 -0.31 5.38
CA LEU A 66 -14.49 -0.46 4.92
C LEU A 66 -15.25 -1.52 5.71
N SER A 67 -16.23 -1.07 6.49
CA SER A 67 -17.23 -1.96 7.10
C SER A 67 -18.34 -2.32 6.12
N GLY A 68 -18.74 -3.59 6.12
CA GLY A 68 -19.84 -4.13 5.29
C GLY A 68 -19.41 -4.69 3.94
N PHE A 69 -18.17 -4.43 3.51
CA PHE A 69 -17.66 -4.90 2.23
C PHE A 69 -17.51 -6.43 2.17
N THR A 70 -17.07 -7.06 3.26
CA THR A 70 -16.94 -8.53 3.33
C THR A 70 -18.28 -9.24 3.07
N ALA A 71 -19.38 -8.77 3.67
CA ALA A 71 -20.72 -9.35 3.48
C ALA A 71 -21.23 -9.16 2.04
N LEU A 72 -20.97 -7.99 1.45
CA LEU A 72 -21.25 -7.73 0.05
C LEU A 72 -20.48 -8.71 -0.85
N SER A 73 -19.18 -8.87 -0.62
CA SER A 73 -18.31 -9.72 -1.43
C SER A 73 -18.71 -11.19 -1.36
N GLU A 74 -19.06 -11.67 -0.17
CA GLU A 74 -19.55 -13.03 0.04
C GLU A 74 -20.86 -13.28 -0.73
N THR A 75 -21.83 -12.37 -0.62
CA THR A 75 -23.13 -12.55 -1.27
C THR A 75 -22.99 -12.53 -2.79
N LEU A 76 -22.19 -11.61 -3.34
CA LEU A 76 -21.95 -11.52 -4.78
C LEU A 76 -21.10 -12.69 -5.31
N SER A 77 -20.32 -13.38 -4.47
CA SER A 77 -19.58 -14.58 -4.88
C SER A 77 -20.50 -15.70 -5.41
N ALA A 78 -21.71 -15.81 -4.87
CA ALA A 78 -22.71 -16.78 -5.33
C ALA A 78 -23.17 -16.53 -6.79
N LEU A 79 -23.01 -15.31 -7.31
CA LEU A 79 -23.38 -14.94 -8.68
C LEU A 79 -22.26 -15.20 -9.71
N GLY A 80 -21.12 -15.76 -9.27
CA GLY A 80 -20.00 -16.11 -10.13
C GLY A 80 -19.45 -14.90 -10.90
N LYS A 81 -19.31 -15.04 -12.23
CA LYS A 81 -18.71 -13.99 -13.08
C LYS A 81 -19.43 -12.64 -12.98
N GLN A 82 -20.76 -12.65 -12.97
CA GLN A 82 -21.54 -11.42 -12.88
C GLN A 82 -21.33 -10.71 -11.54
N GLY A 83 -21.21 -11.47 -10.45
CA GLY A 83 -20.89 -10.92 -9.15
C GLY A 83 -19.48 -10.32 -9.09
N ALA A 84 -18.51 -10.93 -9.77
CA ALA A 84 -17.14 -10.40 -9.82
C ALA A 84 -17.07 -9.07 -10.59
N GLU A 85 -17.81 -8.95 -11.70
CA GLU A 85 -17.96 -7.71 -12.46
C GLU A 85 -18.61 -6.61 -11.60
N GLU A 86 -19.72 -6.92 -10.94
CA GLU A 86 -20.46 -5.97 -10.10
C GLU A 86 -19.63 -5.52 -8.88
N ILE A 87 -18.91 -6.43 -8.20
CA ILE A 87 -17.95 -6.06 -7.15
C ILE A 87 -16.88 -5.11 -7.70
N SER A 88 -16.30 -5.42 -8.86
CA SER A 88 -15.23 -4.61 -9.45
C SER A 88 -15.72 -3.18 -9.72
N GLU A 89 -16.93 -3.04 -10.26
CA GLU A 89 -17.56 -1.73 -10.50
C GLU A 89 -17.79 -0.96 -9.19
N ILE A 90 -18.35 -1.61 -8.18
CA ILE A 90 -18.63 -1.00 -6.87
C ILE A 90 -17.32 -0.54 -6.21
N ILE A 91 -16.32 -1.41 -6.11
CA ILE A 91 -15.01 -1.14 -5.50
C ILE A 91 -14.36 0.05 -6.20
N ASN A 92 -14.28 0.03 -7.53
CA ASN A 92 -13.56 1.07 -8.26
C ASN A 92 -14.29 2.40 -8.22
N ARG A 93 -15.64 2.40 -8.21
CA ARG A 93 -16.42 3.62 -7.97
C ARG A 93 -16.17 4.18 -6.57
N LEU A 94 -16.19 3.31 -5.56
CA LEU A 94 -15.97 3.67 -4.16
C LEU A 94 -14.57 4.22 -3.93
N PHE A 95 -13.53 3.44 -4.20
CA PHE A 95 -12.15 3.90 -4.03
C PHE A 95 -11.86 5.09 -4.93
N GLY A 96 -12.41 5.17 -6.14
CA GLY A 96 -12.29 6.36 -6.98
C GLY A 96 -12.80 7.63 -6.29
N ALA A 97 -13.97 7.57 -5.63
CA ALA A 97 -14.52 8.69 -4.87
C ALA A 97 -13.66 9.02 -3.63
N LEU A 98 -13.20 8.01 -2.89
CA LEU A 98 -12.35 8.21 -1.70
C LEU A 98 -10.98 8.81 -2.06
N LEU A 99 -10.34 8.33 -3.13
CA LEU A 99 -9.08 8.86 -3.65
C LEU A 99 -9.23 10.32 -4.12
N GLY A 100 -10.38 10.66 -4.71
CA GLY A 100 -10.71 12.02 -5.11
C GLY A 100 -10.70 12.98 -3.92
N GLU A 101 -11.33 12.59 -2.80
CA GLU A 101 -11.32 13.39 -1.57
C GLU A 101 -9.92 13.48 -0.94
N ILE A 102 -9.20 12.37 -0.83
CA ILE A 102 -7.83 12.36 -0.28
C ILE A 102 -6.93 13.33 -1.07
N THR A 103 -6.95 13.24 -2.39
CA THR A 103 -6.18 14.12 -3.28
C THR A 103 -6.63 15.58 -3.15
N ARG A 104 -7.93 15.82 -3.03
CA ARG A 104 -8.51 17.16 -2.86
C ARG A 104 -8.02 17.85 -1.59
N TYR A 105 -7.67 17.10 -0.54
CA TYR A 105 -7.05 17.63 0.68
C TYR A 105 -5.51 17.57 0.67
N GLY A 106 -4.89 17.29 -0.48
CA GLY A 106 -3.43 17.23 -0.64
C GLY A 106 -2.79 15.94 -0.12
N GLY A 107 -3.60 14.96 0.30
CA GLY A 107 -3.12 13.64 0.72
C GLY A 107 -2.78 12.76 -0.48
N GLN A 108 -1.97 11.73 -0.23
CA GLN A 108 -1.57 10.73 -1.23
C GLN A 108 -1.84 9.33 -0.67
N VAL A 109 -2.43 8.47 -1.48
CA VAL A 109 -2.65 7.07 -1.09
C VAL A 109 -1.33 6.31 -1.16
N LEU A 110 -0.90 5.82 -0.01
CA LEU A 110 0.25 4.93 0.11
C LEU A 110 -0.14 3.53 -0.36
N LYS A 111 -1.26 2.99 0.15
CA LYS A 111 -1.57 1.57 0.02
C LYS A 111 -3.04 1.23 0.15
N PHE A 112 -3.44 0.09 -0.43
CA PHE A 112 -4.73 -0.56 -0.19
C PHE A 112 -4.54 -1.83 0.65
N GLY A 113 -5.27 -1.98 1.74
CA GLY A 113 -5.23 -3.12 2.66
C GLY A 113 -6.44 -4.05 2.46
N GLY A 114 -6.57 -4.65 1.27
CA GLY A 114 -7.81 -5.33 0.90
C GLY A 114 -8.94 -4.30 0.80
N ASP A 115 -9.85 -4.29 1.77
CA ASP A 115 -10.96 -3.33 1.92
C ASP A 115 -10.59 -2.07 2.73
N ALA A 116 -9.33 -1.90 3.11
CA ALA A 116 -8.83 -0.65 3.70
C ALA A 116 -8.00 0.20 2.73
N LEU A 117 -7.80 1.48 3.07
CA LEU A 117 -6.83 2.38 2.44
C LEU A 117 -5.99 3.10 3.47
N THR A 118 -4.75 3.40 3.09
CA THR A 118 -3.83 4.24 3.85
C THR A 118 -3.43 5.44 3.02
N ALA A 119 -3.57 6.64 3.59
CA ALA A 119 -3.14 7.88 3.00
C ALA A 119 -2.16 8.62 3.90
N PHE A 120 -1.26 9.38 3.27
CA PHE A 120 -0.28 10.21 3.94
C PHE A 120 -0.41 11.67 3.50
N PHE A 121 -0.32 12.56 4.48
CA PHE A 121 -0.37 14.00 4.34
C PHE A 121 0.99 14.53 4.78
N ASP A 122 1.83 14.82 3.79
CA ASP A 122 3.24 15.12 3.94
C ASP A 122 3.45 16.52 4.55
N GLY A 123 4.06 16.60 5.73
CA GLY A 123 4.37 17.84 6.41
C GLY A 123 5.40 18.70 5.67
N ALA A 124 6.26 18.10 4.84
CA ALA A 124 7.19 18.86 4.00
C ALA A 124 6.47 19.65 2.89
N VAL A 125 5.32 19.14 2.43
CA VAL A 125 4.50 19.77 1.39
C VAL A 125 3.41 20.66 1.99
N LEU A 126 2.76 20.19 3.06
CA LEU A 126 1.57 20.81 3.65
C LEU A 126 1.89 21.71 4.85
N GLY A 127 3.15 21.78 5.26
CA GLY A 127 3.57 22.54 6.44
C GLY A 127 2.81 22.10 7.68
N THR A 128 2.46 23.05 8.55
CA THR A 128 1.70 22.80 9.80
C THR A 128 0.24 22.39 9.57
N SER A 129 -0.28 22.52 8.35
CA SER A 129 -1.67 22.19 8.02
C SER A 129 -1.93 20.70 7.82
N HIS A 130 -0.89 19.85 7.77
CA HIS A 130 -1.01 18.42 7.48
C HIS A 130 -2.02 17.69 8.40
N ALA A 131 -2.07 18.03 9.70
CA ALA A 131 -3.02 17.44 10.65
C ALA A 131 -4.46 17.89 10.39
N ALA A 132 -4.67 19.18 10.14
CA ALA A 132 -5.98 19.75 9.82
C ALA A 132 -6.52 19.20 8.48
N LEU A 133 -5.67 19.12 7.46
CA LEU A 133 -6.02 18.57 6.15
C LEU A 133 -6.33 17.07 6.21
N ALA A 134 -5.53 16.27 6.92
CA ALA A 134 -5.81 14.85 7.11
C ALA A 134 -7.14 14.61 7.85
N SER A 135 -7.39 15.39 8.89
CA SER A 135 -8.62 15.29 9.70
C SER A 135 -9.84 15.78 8.91
N GLY A 136 -9.68 16.85 8.13
CA GLY A 136 -10.71 17.36 7.21
C GLY A 136 -11.04 16.35 6.12
N ALA A 137 -10.03 15.73 5.53
CA ALA A 137 -10.20 14.64 4.58
C ALA A 137 -10.97 13.48 5.21
N ALA A 138 -10.61 13.04 6.42
CA ALA A 138 -11.31 11.96 7.12
C ALA A 138 -12.82 12.25 7.29
N LEU A 139 -13.18 13.46 7.71
CA LEU A 139 -14.58 13.87 7.81
C LEU A 139 -15.27 13.93 6.43
N ALA A 140 -14.58 14.43 5.40
CA ALA A 140 -15.09 14.44 4.03
C ALA A 140 -15.30 13.03 3.45
N LEU A 141 -14.42 12.07 3.80
CA LEU A 141 -14.60 10.67 3.43
C LEU A 141 -15.87 10.09 4.06
N GLN A 142 -16.13 10.36 5.35
CA GLN A 142 -17.39 9.94 5.99
C GLN A 142 -18.61 10.55 5.31
N GLN A 143 -18.56 11.83 4.94
CA GLN A 143 -19.65 12.47 4.18
C GLN A 143 -19.85 11.83 2.80
N ARG A 144 -18.75 11.52 2.10
CA ARG A 144 -18.80 10.87 0.79
C ARG A 144 -19.42 9.47 0.83
N MET A 145 -19.32 8.77 1.98
CA MET A 145 -19.93 7.45 2.17
C MET A 145 -21.47 7.46 2.09
N HIS A 146 -22.14 8.61 2.23
CA HIS A 146 -23.59 8.70 2.05
C HIS A 146 -24.05 8.28 0.63
N GLU A 147 -23.18 8.39 -0.38
CA GLU A 147 -23.45 7.88 -1.74
C GLU A 147 -23.52 6.35 -1.83
N PHE A 148 -23.14 5.64 -0.76
CA PHE A 148 -23.04 4.19 -0.65
C PHE A 148 -23.87 3.63 0.53
N ASP A 149 -24.78 4.44 1.10
CA ASP A 149 -25.63 4.04 2.22
C ASP A 149 -26.71 3.01 1.85
N ALA A 150 -27.14 3.01 0.59
CA ALA A 150 -28.17 2.13 0.04
C ALA A 150 -27.74 1.59 -1.33
N LEU A 151 -26.60 0.91 -1.35
CA LEU A 151 -26.04 0.34 -2.57
C LEU A 151 -26.90 -0.85 -3.03
N ALA A 152 -27.74 -0.61 -4.04
CA ALA A 152 -28.52 -1.65 -4.67
C ALA A 152 -27.62 -2.50 -5.58
N THR A 153 -27.67 -3.81 -5.37
CA THR A 153 -26.98 -4.81 -6.19
C THR A 153 -27.96 -5.90 -6.60
N ARG A 154 -27.54 -6.78 -7.51
CA ARG A 154 -28.33 -7.96 -7.89
C ARG A 154 -28.61 -8.90 -6.72
N ALA A 155 -27.79 -8.85 -5.68
CA ALA A 155 -27.91 -9.70 -4.50
C ALA A 155 -28.61 -9.03 -3.30
N GLY A 156 -29.05 -7.77 -3.44
CA GLY A 156 -29.76 -7.05 -2.39
C GLY A 156 -29.25 -5.63 -2.20
N VAL A 157 -29.70 -4.98 -1.13
CA VAL A 157 -29.24 -3.63 -0.77
C VAL A 157 -28.22 -3.75 0.35
N PHE A 158 -27.04 -3.17 0.13
CA PHE A 158 -25.94 -3.18 1.07
C PHE A 158 -25.65 -1.76 1.56
N ARG A 159 -25.14 -1.67 2.79
CA ARG A 159 -24.67 -0.42 3.37
C ARG A 159 -23.18 -0.52 3.63
N LEU A 160 -22.42 0.39 3.02
CA LEU A 160 -20.98 0.49 3.24
C LEU A 160 -20.69 1.70 4.12
N ARG A 161 -19.75 1.56 5.06
CA ARG A 161 -19.32 2.63 5.96
C ARG A 161 -17.82 2.55 6.19
N LEU A 162 -17.23 3.63 6.68
CA LEU A 162 -15.81 3.66 7.04
C LEU A 162 -15.61 3.71 8.55
N ARG A 163 -14.53 3.11 9.01
CA ARG A 163 -13.89 3.40 10.29
C ARG A 163 -12.58 4.09 9.99
N ILE A 164 -12.35 5.28 10.52
CA ILE A 164 -11.17 6.08 10.14
C ILE A 164 -10.35 6.43 11.37
N GLY A 165 -9.06 6.12 11.32
CA GLY A 165 -8.04 6.56 12.27
C GLY A 165 -7.15 7.63 11.65
N VAL A 166 -6.79 8.67 12.43
CA VAL A 166 -5.78 9.66 12.03
C VAL A 166 -4.74 9.83 13.13
N HIS A 167 -3.46 9.79 12.75
CA HIS A 167 -2.34 10.04 13.65
C HIS A 167 -1.29 10.91 12.98
N SER A 168 -0.69 11.81 13.75
CA SER A 168 0.34 12.75 13.30
C SER A 168 1.65 12.44 14.00
N GLY A 169 2.73 12.36 13.23
CA GLY A 169 4.06 12.03 13.73
C GLY A 169 5.04 11.66 12.63
N ARG A 170 6.20 11.17 13.08
CA ARG A 170 7.29 10.74 12.21
C ARG A 170 7.07 9.29 11.78
N VAL A 171 7.03 9.05 10.48
CA VAL A 171 6.75 7.75 9.86
C VAL A 171 8.03 7.23 9.22
N PHE A 172 8.38 5.96 9.44
CA PHE A 172 9.48 5.34 8.72
C PHE A 172 8.96 4.62 7.48
N ALA A 173 9.56 4.91 6.33
CA ALA A 173 9.27 4.25 5.07
C ALA A 173 10.56 3.63 4.53
N ALA A 174 10.49 2.37 4.11
CA ALA A 174 11.62 1.62 3.59
C ALA A 174 11.26 0.89 2.29
N GLN A 175 12.16 1.00 1.33
CA GLN A 175 12.16 0.20 0.10
C GLN A 175 13.00 -1.04 0.38
N VAL A 176 12.39 -2.22 0.30
CA VAL A 176 13.03 -3.51 0.62
C VAL A 176 12.77 -4.53 -0.49
N GLY A 177 13.66 -5.51 -0.63
CA GLY A 177 13.61 -6.56 -1.64
C GLY A 177 14.91 -6.67 -2.42
N ASP A 178 14.79 -6.93 -3.71
CA ASP A 178 15.90 -7.12 -4.64
C ASP A 178 15.58 -6.53 -6.03
N ALA A 179 16.44 -6.81 -7.02
CA ALA A 179 16.27 -6.33 -8.38
C ALA A 179 15.04 -6.90 -9.10
N GLU A 180 14.47 -8.01 -8.63
CA GLU A 180 13.26 -8.60 -9.21
C GLU A 180 11.99 -7.99 -8.62
N HIS A 181 11.98 -7.75 -7.30
CA HIS A 181 10.83 -7.19 -6.62
C HIS A 181 11.23 -6.30 -5.45
N ILE A 182 10.69 -5.09 -5.42
CA ILE A 182 10.83 -4.12 -4.33
C ILE A 182 9.46 -3.79 -3.76
N GLU A 183 9.38 -3.76 -2.44
CA GLU A 183 8.20 -3.38 -1.69
C GLU A 183 8.46 -2.10 -0.89
N LEU A 184 7.49 -1.20 -0.87
CA LEU A 184 7.48 -0.07 0.06
C LEU A 184 6.76 -0.48 1.34
N ILE A 185 7.52 -0.57 2.43
CA ILE A 185 7.00 -0.82 3.77
C ILE A 185 6.97 0.49 4.53
N VAL A 186 5.81 0.81 5.10
CA VAL A 186 5.64 1.96 5.99
C VAL A 186 5.33 1.40 7.37
N THR A 187 6.21 1.66 8.33
CA THR A 187 6.22 0.97 9.63
C THR A 187 6.66 1.92 10.76
N GLY A 188 6.69 1.39 11.97
CA GLY A 188 7.04 2.10 13.20
C GLY A 188 5.81 2.42 14.05
N ARG A 189 6.08 2.97 15.24
CA ARG A 189 5.05 3.25 16.26
C ARG A 189 3.94 4.15 15.73
N THR A 190 4.25 5.13 14.88
CA THR A 190 3.26 6.03 14.25
C THR A 190 2.24 5.24 13.41
N ILE A 191 2.70 4.24 12.67
CA ILE A 191 1.84 3.36 11.88
C ILE A 191 1.01 2.43 12.77
N ASN A 192 1.61 1.88 13.83
CA ASN A 192 0.87 1.07 14.78
C ASN A 192 -0.23 1.89 15.51
N ARG A 193 0.03 3.18 15.78
CA ARG A 193 -0.92 4.09 16.42
C ARG A 193 -2.10 4.49 15.53
N VAL A 194 -1.89 4.68 14.22
CA VAL A 194 -3.03 4.95 13.31
C VAL A 194 -3.90 3.71 13.12
N ALA A 195 -3.31 2.52 13.08
CA ALA A 195 -4.06 1.26 13.08
C ALA A 195 -4.92 1.12 14.34
N LEU A 196 -4.37 1.44 15.51
CA LEU A 196 -5.11 1.43 16.77
C LEU A 196 -6.23 2.49 16.80
N ALA A 197 -5.99 3.70 16.28
CA ALA A 197 -7.03 4.72 16.16
C ALA A 197 -8.23 4.21 15.34
N GLN A 198 -7.95 3.56 14.21
CA GLN A 198 -8.98 2.99 13.35
C GLN A 198 -9.72 1.83 14.02
N GLU A 199 -9.03 0.96 14.77
CA GLU A 199 -9.67 -0.15 15.50
C GLU A 199 -10.61 0.35 16.60
N ILE A 200 -10.27 1.47 17.26
CA ILE A 200 -11.13 2.14 18.24
C ILE A 200 -12.35 2.80 17.59
N ALA A 201 -12.26 3.24 16.34
CA ALA A 201 -13.35 3.92 15.66
C ALA A 201 -14.54 2.99 15.40
N GLU A 202 -15.74 3.43 15.77
CA GLU A 202 -16.96 2.76 15.35
C GLU A 202 -17.30 3.08 13.89
N SER A 203 -18.29 2.37 13.34
CA SER A 203 -18.69 2.53 11.95
C SER A 203 -19.31 3.90 11.70
N GLY A 204 -18.67 4.72 10.86
CA GLY A 204 -19.03 6.10 10.59
C GLY A 204 -18.23 7.14 11.38
N GLU A 205 -17.29 6.69 12.23
CA GLU A 205 -16.50 7.58 13.09
C GLU A 205 -15.12 7.92 12.53
N VAL A 206 -14.59 9.05 13.00
CA VAL A 206 -13.18 9.45 12.83
C VAL A 206 -12.56 9.55 14.21
N VAL A 207 -11.57 8.71 14.49
CA VAL A 207 -10.81 8.74 15.74
C VAL A 207 -9.42 9.28 15.47
N ILE A 208 -9.01 10.25 16.29
CA ILE A 208 -7.70 10.90 16.22
C ILE A 208 -6.90 10.63 17.49
N SER A 209 -5.58 10.57 17.37
CA SER A 209 -4.71 10.50 18.55
C SER A 209 -4.61 11.84 19.29
N GLU A 210 -4.23 11.81 20.57
CA GLU A 210 -3.85 13.00 21.37
C GLU A 210 -2.84 13.89 20.63
N ALA A 211 -1.81 13.29 20.02
CA ALA A 211 -0.78 14.02 19.27
C ALA A 211 -1.38 14.81 18.09
N THR A 212 -2.37 14.23 17.41
CA THR A 212 -3.09 14.91 16.32
C THR A 212 -3.99 16.01 16.88
N LEU A 213 -4.74 15.73 17.95
CA LEU A 213 -5.61 16.73 18.59
C LEU A 213 -4.81 17.97 19.04
N GLY A 214 -3.61 17.78 19.58
CA GLY A 214 -2.70 18.88 19.97
C GLY A 214 -2.29 19.80 18.81
N LEU A 215 -2.40 19.34 17.55
CA LEU A 215 -2.15 20.14 16.35
C LEU A 215 -3.41 20.79 15.78
N LEU A 216 -4.60 20.45 16.31
CA LEU A 216 -5.89 20.93 15.83
C LEU A 216 -6.49 21.97 16.77
N ALA A 217 -5.97 23.21 16.69
CA ALA A 217 -6.46 24.31 17.51
C ALA A 217 -7.98 24.53 17.31
N GLY A 218 -8.78 24.33 18.36
CA GLY A 218 -10.24 24.56 18.36
C GLY A 218 -11.11 23.42 17.83
N ALA A 219 -10.54 22.24 17.57
CA ALA A 219 -11.34 21.05 17.24
C ALA A 219 -12.24 20.62 18.40
N ALA A 220 -13.46 20.22 18.08
CA ALA A 220 -14.35 19.56 19.02
C ALA A 220 -14.10 18.05 18.95
N ALA A 221 -13.67 17.47 20.06
CA ALA A 221 -13.40 16.05 20.17
C ALA A 221 -13.75 15.53 21.57
N SER A 222 -14.26 14.31 21.64
CA SER A 222 -14.61 13.63 22.89
C SER A 222 -13.63 12.49 23.19
N PRO A 223 -13.24 12.29 24.46
CA PRO A 223 -12.20 11.32 24.81
C PRO A 223 -12.66 9.88 24.55
N ARG A 224 -11.71 9.06 24.07
CA ARG A 224 -11.77 7.60 23.96
C ARG A 224 -10.64 6.98 24.79
N GLN A 225 -10.58 5.65 24.85
CA GLN A 225 -9.54 4.94 25.58
C GLN A 225 -8.13 5.19 25.00
N GLY A 226 -7.09 5.14 25.84
CA GLY A 226 -5.69 5.10 25.38
C GLY A 226 -5.12 6.39 24.78
N GLY A 227 -5.68 7.56 25.10
CA GLY A 227 -5.23 8.84 24.54
C GLY A 227 -5.68 9.06 23.09
N PHE A 228 -6.84 8.52 22.74
CA PHE A 228 -7.53 8.74 21.47
C PHE A 228 -8.80 9.54 21.70
N HIS A 229 -9.30 10.18 20.66
CA HIS A 229 -10.45 11.08 20.72
C HIS A 229 -11.33 10.86 19.49
N LEU A 230 -12.65 10.85 19.68
CA LEU A 230 -13.60 10.95 18.58
C LEU A 230 -13.60 12.39 18.07
N LEU A 231 -13.27 12.60 16.81
CA LEU A 231 -13.33 13.91 16.17
C LEU A 231 -14.75 14.19 15.69
N GLU A 232 -15.38 15.21 16.29
CA GLU A 232 -16.76 15.58 15.97
C GLU A 232 -16.82 16.72 14.95
N ARG A 233 -15.92 17.70 15.08
CA ARG A 233 -15.91 18.89 14.24
C ARG A 233 -14.56 19.60 14.22
N LEU A 234 -14.20 20.16 13.07
CA LEU A 234 -13.12 21.13 12.93
C LEU A 234 -13.67 22.57 12.97
N PRO A 235 -12.92 23.53 13.55
CA PRO A 235 -13.41 24.90 13.79
C PRO A 235 -13.53 25.74 12.51
N GLU A 236 -12.71 25.47 11.51
CA GLU A 236 -12.76 26.13 10.20
C GLU A 236 -12.85 25.06 9.09
N ALA A 237 -13.62 25.34 8.04
CA ALA A 237 -13.68 24.46 6.88
C ALA A 237 -12.30 24.47 6.22
N VAL A 238 -11.52 23.41 6.44
CA VAL A 238 -10.19 23.29 5.84
C VAL A 238 -10.36 23.28 4.32
N ALA A 239 -9.97 24.39 3.68
CA ALA A 239 -10.16 24.56 2.25
C ALA A 239 -9.34 23.52 1.50
N PRO A 240 -9.94 22.77 0.56
CA PRO A 240 -9.22 21.79 -0.22
C PRO A 240 -8.14 22.46 -1.08
N MET A 241 -7.01 21.79 -1.23
CA MET A 241 -5.94 22.21 -2.13
C MET A 241 -6.25 21.68 -3.53
N TYR A 242 -6.78 22.54 -4.40
CA TYR A 242 -6.97 22.17 -5.79
C TYR A 242 -5.65 22.26 -6.57
N ALA A 243 -5.36 21.18 -7.30
CA ALA A 243 -4.28 20.96 -8.27
C ALA A 243 -3.04 20.22 -7.74
N SER A 244 -2.92 18.95 -8.13
CA SER A 244 -1.64 18.26 -8.21
C SER A 244 -0.98 18.59 -9.55
N ALA A 245 0.23 19.17 -9.53
CA ALA A 245 1.05 19.27 -10.73
C ALA A 245 1.29 17.87 -11.34
N PRO A 246 1.42 17.74 -12.67
CA PRO A 246 1.71 16.46 -13.30
C PRO A 246 2.99 15.85 -12.70
N ILE A 247 2.98 14.53 -12.49
CA ILE A 247 4.11 13.80 -11.87
C ILE A 247 5.38 13.99 -12.71
N TRP A 248 5.24 14.14 -14.03
CA TRP A 248 6.31 14.46 -14.96
C TRP A 248 5.76 15.14 -16.22
N THR A 249 6.61 15.94 -16.87
CA THR A 249 6.33 16.64 -18.12
C THR A 249 7.05 15.95 -19.29
N PRO A 250 6.34 15.49 -20.33
CA PRO A 250 6.95 14.85 -21.50
C PRO A 250 8.04 15.71 -22.15
N GLY A 251 9.09 15.04 -22.66
CA GLY A 251 10.17 15.70 -23.39
C GLY A 251 9.88 15.87 -24.90
N ALA A 252 10.93 16.14 -25.69
CA ALA A 252 10.84 16.39 -27.12
C ALA A 252 10.60 15.14 -28.00
N GLY A 253 10.71 13.94 -27.43
CA GLY A 253 10.58 12.66 -28.12
C GLY A 253 11.87 12.17 -28.79
N ASP A 254 13.01 12.76 -28.43
CA ASP A 254 14.32 12.41 -28.99
C ASP A 254 14.92 11.13 -28.37
N GLN A 255 16.05 10.66 -28.92
CA GLN A 255 16.73 9.46 -28.43
C GLN A 255 17.14 9.55 -26.95
N ALA A 256 17.46 10.75 -26.46
CA ALA A 256 17.83 10.95 -25.06
C ALA A 256 16.61 10.74 -24.15
N GLU A 257 15.43 11.25 -24.53
CA GLU A 257 14.20 10.96 -23.81
C GLU A 257 13.83 9.49 -23.88
N LEU A 258 13.95 8.84 -25.04
CA LEU A 258 13.67 7.41 -25.18
C LEU A 258 14.53 6.56 -24.23
N ALA A 259 15.83 6.83 -24.17
CA ALA A 259 16.74 6.14 -23.25
C ALA A 259 16.40 6.43 -21.78
N ALA A 260 16.04 7.68 -21.44
CA ALA A 260 15.62 8.05 -20.10
C ALA A 260 14.31 7.36 -19.69
N LEU A 261 13.34 7.28 -20.60
CA LEU A 261 12.07 6.57 -20.40
C LEU A 261 12.30 5.08 -20.14
N GLU A 262 13.15 4.43 -20.94
CA GLU A 262 13.51 3.01 -20.74
C GLU A 262 14.15 2.76 -19.38
N ALA A 263 15.10 3.62 -18.96
CA ALA A 263 15.74 3.52 -17.65
C ALA A 263 14.74 3.69 -16.49
N ARG A 264 13.83 4.67 -16.61
CA ARG A 264 12.77 4.93 -15.61
C ARG A 264 11.78 3.77 -15.51
N ILE A 265 11.34 3.24 -16.66
CA ILE A 265 10.48 2.06 -16.72
C ILE A 265 11.16 0.86 -16.07
N ALA A 266 12.44 0.62 -16.39
CA ALA A 266 13.21 -0.47 -15.79
C ALA A 266 13.33 -0.33 -14.27
N ALA A 267 13.49 0.90 -13.75
CA ALA A 267 13.56 1.16 -12.33
C ALA A 267 12.22 1.05 -11.60
N LEU A 268 11.08 1.30 -12.27
CA LEU A 268 9.74 1.20 -11.66
C LEU A 268 9.16 -0.23 -11.72
N ARG A 269 9.59 -1.08 -12.66
CA ARG A 269 9.09 -2.44 -12.82
C ARG A 269 9.17 -3.32 -11.56
N PRO A 270 10.25 -3.28 -10.74
CA PRO A 270 10.34 -4.10 -9.53
C PRO A 270 9.25 -3.82 -8.49
N TYR A 271 8.64 -2.62 -8.50
CA TYR A 271 7.56 -2.27 -7.58
C TYR A 271 6.19 -2.83 -7.99
N LEU A 272 6.10 -3.43 -9.19
CA LEU A 272 4.88 -4.12 -9.57
C LEU A 272 4.76 -5.46 -8.85
N PRO A 273 3.52 -5.90 -8.55
CA PRO A 273 3.28 -7.28 -8.14
C PRO A 273 3.90 -8.26 -9.14
N ARG A 274 4.65 -9.23 -8.62
CA ARG A 274 5.26 -10.27 -9.45
C ARG A 274 4.17 -11.01 -10.24
N GLN A 275 4.46 -11.31 -11.51
CA GLN A 275 3.53 -11.99 -12.43
C GLN A 275 2.22 -11.22 -12.72
N LEU A 276 2.14 -9.91 -12.48
CA LEU A 276 0.95 -9.12 -12.83
C LEU A 276 0.60 -9.27 -14.33
N PRO A 277 -0.60 -9.77 -14.68
CA PRO A 277 -1.02 -9.91 -16.06
C PRO A 277 -0.94 -8.59 -16.84
N ARG A 278 -0.42 -8.63 -18.08
CA ARG A 278 -0.30 -7.43 -18.94
C ARG A 278 -1.62 -6.68 -19.15
N ARG A 279 -2.74 -7.41 -19.20
CA ARG A 279 -4.10 -6.84 -19.29
C ARG A 279 -4.47 -5.88 -18.15
N PHE A 280 -3.76 -5.90 -17.03
CA PHE A 280 -3.95 -4.95 -15.92
C PHE A 280 -3.09 -3.68 -16.09
N LEU A 281 -1.99 -3.76 -16.86
CA LEU A 281 -1.13 -2.61 -17.19
C LEU A 281 -1.67 -1.86 -18.41
N GLU A 282 -2.07 -2.59 -19.44
CA GLU A 282 -2.74 -2.07 -20.63
C GLU A 282 -4.16 -1.67 -20.19
N GLN A 283 -4.52 -0.39 -20.32
CA GLN A 283 -5.80 0.20 -19.87
C GLN A 283 -7.02 -0.34 -20.64
N ALA A 284 -7.20 -1.65 -20.72
CA ALA A 284 -8.36 -2.26 -21.33
C ALA A 284 -9.58 -1.97 -20.44
N GLU A 285 -10.57 -1.30 -21.01
CA GLU A 285 -11.94 -1.30 -20.48
C GLU A 285 -12.34 -2.76 -20.19
N GLY A 286 -12.72 -3.05 -18.95
CA GLY A 286 -13.17 -4.39 -18.56
C GLY A 286 -12.09 -5.33 -17.97
N ALA A 287 -11.00 -4.81 -17.41
CA ALA A 287 -10.15 -5.57 -16.48
C ALA A 287 -10.88 -5.87 -15.15
N SER A 288 -12.00 -6.60 -15.24
CA SER A 288 -12.78 -7.09 -14.10
C SER A 288 -11.93 -8.04 -13.27
N GLY A 289 -12.09 -7.96 -11.96
CA GLY A 289 -11.62 -9.02 -11.08
C GLY A 289 -12.39 -10.32 -11.33
N GLU A 290 -11.92 -11.38 -10.69
CA GLU A 290 -12.50 -12.71 -10.77
C GLU A 290 -12.60 -13.32 -9.37
N PHE A 291 -13.58 -14.21 -9.18
CA PHE A 291 -13.58 -15.10 -8.02
C PHE A 291 -12.72 -16.31 -8.32
N ARG A 292 -11.73 -16.57 -7.48
CA ARG A 292 -10.82 -17.69 -7.64
C ARG A 292 -10.42 -18.28 -6.30
N SER A 293 -10.07 -19.56 -6.31
CA SER A 293 -9.48 -20.22 -5.16
C SER A 293 -8.05 -19.74 -4.98
N VAL A 294 -7.74 -19.15 -3.82
CA VAL A 294 -6.40 -18.65 -3.45
C VAL A 294 -6.08 -19.15 -2.05
N SER A 295 -4.82 -19.51 -1.82
CA SER A 295 -4.30 -19.68 -0.45
C SER A 295 -3.58 -18.42 -0.04
N VAL A 296 -4.07 -17.78 1.01
CA VAL A 296 -3.52 -16.54 1.57
C VAL A 296 -2.70 -16.93 2.77
N LEU A 297 -1.43 -16.52 2.76
CA LEU A 297 -0.50 -16.69 3.87
C LEU A 297 -0.21 -15.30 4.42
N PHE A 298 -0.58 -15.08 5.67
CA PHE A 298 -0.20 -13.88 6.42
C PHE A 298 0.96 -14.21 7.36
N VAL A 299 1.95 -13.33 7.40
CA VAL A 299 3.04 -13.36 8.38
C VAL A 299 3.03 -12.05 9.15
N ASN A 300 2.78 -12.11 10.46
CA ASN A 300 3.06 -10.99 11.33
C ASN A 300 4.50 -11.11 11.80
N PHE A 301 5.30 -10.06 11.62
CA PHE A 301 6.68 -10.03 12.10
C PHE A 301 6.94 -8.82 13.01
N PHE A 302 7.74 -9.03 14.06
CA PHE A 302 7.95 -8.07 15.14
C PHE A 302 9.21 -8.43 15.96
N PRO A 303 9.83 -7.52 16.72
CA PRO A 303 9.51 -6.11 16.85
C PRO A 303 10.48 -5.21 16.05
N PHE A 304 10.21 -4.97 14.75
CA PHE A 304 11.04 -4.05 13.95
C PHE A 304 11.11 -2.63 14.55
N SER A 305 10.03 -2.17 15.18
CA SER A 305 10.01 -0.86 15.87
C SER A 305 11.09 -0.73 16.95
N ALA A 306 11.48 -1.82 17.63
CA ALA A 306 12.55 -1.78 18.64
C ALA A 306 13.93 -1.58 17.99
N ALA A 307 14.18 -2.24 16.86
CA ALA A 307 15.38 -2.03 16.06
C ALA A 307 15.44 -0.60 15.50
N LEU A 308 14.31 -0.08 15.03
CA LEU A 308 14.20 1.30 14.54
C LEU A 308 14.51 2.33 15.64
N ASP A 309 13.98 2.14 16.85
CA ASP A 309 14.25 3.03 17.99
C ASP A 309 15.74 3.01 18.40
N LEU A 310 16.41 1.86 18.27
CA LEU A 310 17.84 1.74 18.54
C LEU A 310 18.68 2.52 17.53
N LEU A 311 18.34 2.39 16.25
CA LEU A 311 19.08 2.96 15.14
C LEU A 311 18.84 4.47 15.00
N GLY A 312 17.69 4.97 15.49
CA GLY A 312 17.36 6.38 15.46
C GLY A 312 17.36 6.91 14.03
N ASP A 313 18.25 7.86 13.73
CA ASP A 313 18.35 8.50 12.41
C ASP A 313 19.19 7.73 11.37
N ASP A 314 19.76 6.57 11.73
CA ASP A 314 20.43 5.69 10.76
C ASP A 314 19.41 4.90 9.93
N THR A 315 18.75 5.61 9.01
CA THR A 315 17.69 5.06 8.17
C THR A 315 18.20 4.03 7.17
N ALA A 316 19.46 4.15 6.74
CA ALA A 316 20.09 3.22 5.82
C ALA A 316 20.27 1.85 6.47
N THR A 317 20.84 1.80 7.68
CA THR A 317 20.93 0.53 8.43
C THR A 317 19.56 0.00 8.81
N ALA A 318 18.60 0.87 9.17
CA ALA A 318 17.23 0.44 9.48
C ALA A 318 16.56 -0.25 8.27
N ALA A 319 16.74 0.28 7.07
CA ALA A 319 16.27 -0.36 5.84
C ALA A 319 16.99 -1.69 5.58
N GLN A 320 18.30 -1.79 5.83
CA GLN A 320 19.04 -3.05 5.71
C GLN A 320 18.55 -4.12 6.69
N VAL A 321 18.27 -3.74 7.94
CA VAL A 321 17.71 -4.65 8.97
C VAL A 321 16.34 -5.17 8.53
N LEU A 322 15.45 -4.29 8.06
CA LEU A 322 14.15 -4.73 7.56
C LEU A 322 14.29 -5.61 6.31
N ASN A 323 15.21 -5.26 5.41
CA ASN A 323 15.48 -6.02 4.20
C ASN A 323 16.05 -7.41 4.49
N ALA A 324 16.87 -7.57 5.52
CA ALA A 324 17.41 -8.87 5.94
C ALA A 324 16.29 -9.86 6.29
N TYR A 325 15.19 -9.39 6.90
CA TYR A 325 13.98 -10.21 7.08
C TYR A 325 13.20 -10.37 5.78
N TYR A 326 12.82 -9.25 5.16
CA TYR A 326 11.91 -9.23 4.02
C TYR A 326 12.43 -10.04 2.83
N LEU A 327 13.71 -9.90 2.48
CA LEU A 327 14.32 -10.59 1.35
C LEU A 327 14.30 -12.11 1.53
N ARG A 328 14.47 -12.61 2.76
CA ARG A 328 14.44 -14.04 3.08
C ARG A 328 13.02 -14.57 2.94
N ALA A 329 12.04 -13.83 3.48
CA ALA A 329 10.63 -14.16 3.31
C ALA A 329 10.20 -14.17 1.84
N GLN A 330 10.57 -13.13 1.09
CA GLN A 330 10.36 -13.00 -0.35
C GLN A 330 10.90 -14.21 -1.11
N GLN A 331 12.16 -14.58 -0.87
CA GLN A 331 12.81 -15.71 -1.56
C GLN A 331 12.11 -17.04 -1.29
N VAL A 332 11.72 -17.31 -0.05
CA VAL A 332 10.96 -18.53 0.30
C VAL A 332 9.60 -18.54 -0.40
N ILE A 333 8.83 -17.46 -0.29
CA ILE A 333 7.50 -17.37 -0.91
C ILE A 333 7.60 -17.57 -2.43
N HIS A 334 8.55 -16.90 -3.07
CA HIS A 334 8.79 -17.00 -4.51
C HIS A 334 9.25 -18.39 -4.96
N ARG A 335 10.01 -19.11 -4.14
CA ARG A 335 10.47 -20.49 -4.40
C ARG A 335 9.30 -21.47 -4.51
N TYR A 336 8.26 -21.27 -3.72
CA TYR A 336 7.03 -22.08 -3.75
C TYR A 336 5.97 -21.55 -4.72
N GLY A 337 6.35 -20.62 -5.62
CA GLY A 337 5.45 -20.06 -6.62
C GLY A 337 4.45 -19.04 -6.08
N GLY A 338 4.52 -18.70 -4.79
CA GLY A 338 3.74 -17.61 -4.22
C GLY A 338 4.30 -16.25 -4.65
N ILE A 339 3.51 -15.21 -4.44
CA ILE A 339 3.94 -13.82 -4.58
C ILE A 339 3.77 -13.10 -3.24
N VAL A 340 4.70 -12.21 -2.89
CA VAL A 340 4.42 -11.20 -1.88
C VAL A 340 3.49 -10.19 -2.54
N ASN A 341 2.26 -10.06 -2.02
CA ASN A 341 1.31 -9.10 -2.57
C ASN A 341 1.43 -7.74 -1.89
N LYS A 342 1.69 -7.74 -0.58
CA LYS A 342 1.96 -6.52 0.19
C LYS A 342 2.47 -6.77 1.60
N VAL A 343 3.08 -5.76 2.19
CA VAL A 343 3.22 -5.60 3.65
C VAL A 343 2.31 -4.49 4.16
N ASP A 344 1.36 -4.82 5.01
CA ASP A 344 0.35 -3.90 5.56
C ASP A 344 0.57 -3.64 7.06
N MET A 345 -0.07 -2.59 7.57
CA MET A 345 0.06 -2.15 8.95
C MET A 345 -0.66 -3.06 9.94
N SER A 346 -0.09 -3.20 11.13
CA SER A 346 -0.67 -3.90 12.28
C SER A 346 -0.68 -2.98 13.50
N THR A 347 -1.50 -3.28 14.50
CA THR A 347 -1.40 -2.64 15.83
C THR A 347 -0.13 -3.07 16.57
N TYR A 348 0.43 -4.23 16.21
CA TYR A 348 1.72 -4.70 16.70
C TYR A 348 2.51 -5.39 15.58
N GLY A 349 3.73 -4.90 15.34
CA GLY A 349 4.56 -5.33 14.22
C GLY A 349 4.01 -4.91 12.85
N ASP A 350 4.32 -5.71 11.85
CA ASP A 350 3.93 -5.52 10.46
C ASP A 350 3.32 -6.83 9.92
N LYS A 351 2.47 -6.75 8.88
CA LYS A 351 1.77 -7.91 8.30
C LYS A 351 2.14 -8.10 6.84
N LEU A 352 2.96 -9.09 6.53
CA LEU A 352 3.21 -9.52 5.16
C LEU A 352 2.06 -10.42 4.70
N MET A 353 1.49 -10.12 3.52
CA MET A 353 0.49 -10.93 2.84
C MET A 353 1.09 -11.54 1.58
N ALA A 354 1.07 -12.87 1.50
CA ALA A 354 1.47 -13.64 0.34
C ALA A 354 0.30 -14.40 -0.27
N LEU A 355 0.31 -14.53 -1.60
CA LEU A 355 -0.74 -15.18 -2.37
C LEU A 355 -0.18 -16.39 -3.12
N PHE A 356 -0.89 -17.51 -3.01
CA PHE A 356 -0.65 -18.71 -3.79
C PHE A 356 -1.91 -19.01 -4.59
N GLY A 357 -1.76 -19.07 -5.92
CA GLY A 357 -2.90 -19.28 -6.81
C GLY A 357 -3.53 -17.98 -7.31
N ALA A 358 -2.89 -16.81 -7.14
CA ALA A 358 -3.22 -15.54 -7.77
C ALA A 358 -1.95 -14.67 -7.97
N PRO A 359 -1.75 -14.01 -9.13
CA PRO A 359 -2.59 -14.01 -10.32
C PRO A 359 -2.47 -15.28 -11.17
N THR A 360 -1.45 -16.10 -10.93
CA THR A 360 -1.25 -17.39 -11.63
C THR A 360 -1.90 -18.51 -10.83
N ALA A 361 -2.65 -19.40 -11.47
CA ALA A 361 -3.31 -20.52 -10.80
C ALA A 361 -2.32 -21.67 -10.54
N HIS A 362 -2.47 -22.34 -9.40
CA HIS A 362 -1.78 -23.59 -9.09
C HIS A 362 -2.80 -24.59 -8.54
N GLU A 363 -2.74 -25.86 -8.98
CA GLU A 363 -3.66 -26.90 -8.51
C GLU A 363 -3.45 -27.22 -7.02
N ASN A 364 -2.21 -27.09 -6.53
CA ASN A 364 -1.80 -27.40 -5.18
C ASN A 364 -1.44 -26.16 -4.33
N SER A 365 -2.09 -25.01 -4.57
CA SER A 365 -1.85 -23.77 -3.80
C SER A 365 -1.86 -23.96 -2.27
N PRO A 366 -2.78 -24.75 -1.66
CA PRO A 366 -2.76 -24.95 -0.20
C PRO A 366 -1.47 -25.62 0.28
N GLU A 367 -1.02 -26.67 -0.43
CA GLU A 367 0.19 -27.40 -0.07
C GLU A 367 1.44 -26.52 -0.22
N LEU A 368 1.52 -25.75 -1.30
CA LEU A 368 2.63 -24.82 -1.54
C LEU A 368 2.70 -23.73 -0.46
N ALA A 369 1.55 -23.17 -0.06
CA ALA A 369 1.48 -22.18 1.00
C ALA A 369 1.96 -22.75 2.35
N VAL A 370 1.51 -23.96 2.72
CA VAL A 370 1.94 -24.62 3.96
C VAL A 370 3.44 -24.94 3.94
N ARG A 371 3.98 -25.46 2.84
CA ARG A 371 5.42 -25.73 2.70
C ARG A 371 6.24 -24.44 2.83
N ALA A 372 5.81 -23.36 2.17
CA ALA A 372 6.44 -22.05 2.30
C ALA A 372 6.42 -21.55 3.76
N ALA A 373 5.28 -21.66 4.45
CA ALA A 373 5.16 -21.27 5.85
C ALA A 373 6.10 -22.05 6.79
N LEU A 374 6.25 -23.36 6.57
CA LEU A 374 7.17 -24.17 7.35
C LEU A 374 8.63 -23.77 7.11
N GLU A 375 8.99 -23.46 5.87
CA GLU A 375 10.35 -23.02 5.53
C GLU A 375 10.65 -21.59 6.02
N LEU A 376 9.64 -20.71 6.05
CA LEU A 376 9.76 -19.36 6.61
C LEU A 376 10.24 -19.38 8.07
N ARG A 377 9.92 -20.44 8.84
CA ARG A 377 10.41 -20.60 10.23
C ARG A 377 11.94 -20.74 10.27
N GLY A 378 12.52 -21.55 9.38
CA GLY A 378 13.97 -21.71 9.28
C GLY A 378 14.66 -20.48 8.68
N ALA A 379 14.00 -19.80 7.74
CA ALA A 379 14.52 -18.57 7.14
C ALA A 379 14.62 -17.42 8.15
N LEU A 380 13.71 -17.38 9.15
CA LEU A 380 13.75 -16.39 10.23
C LEU A 380 15.04 -16.49 11.07
N GLU A 381 15.54 -17.69 11.35
CA GLU A 381 16.78 -17.88 12.10
C GLU A 381 17.97 -17.25 11.37
N GLN A 382 18.05 -17.44 10.05
CA GLN A 382 19.10 -16.86 9.22
C GLN A 382 18.98 -15.33 9.15
N ALA A 383 17.76 -14.81 8.98
CA ALA A 383 17.50 -13.37 9.02
C ALA A 383 17.93 -12.76 10.35
N ASN A 384 17.63 -13.40 11.47
CA ASN A 384 17.99 -12.92 12.81
C ASN A 384 19.50 -12.87 13.04
N GLN A 385 20.27 -13.81 12.49
CA GLN A 385 21.74 -13.77 12.57
C GLN A 385 22.32 -12.53 11.85
N GLU A 386 21.77 -12.21 10.68
CA GLU A 386 22.17 -11.03 9.91
C GLU A 386 21.72 -9.72 10.58
N ILE A 387 20.48 -9.66 11.06
CA ILE A 387 19.95 -8.51 11.79
C ILE A 387 20.80 -8.21 13.03
N ASP A 388 21.13 -9.23 13.82
CA ASP A 388 21.97 -9.07 15.01
C ASP A 388 23.40 -8.62 14.65
N ALA A 389 23.95 -9.06 13.52
CA ALA A 389 25.23 -8.56 13.01
C ALA A 389 25.17 -7.07 12.61
N LEU A 390 24.12 -6.66 11.90
CA LEU A 390 23.88 -5.25 11.51
C LEU A 390 23.72 -4.37 12.75
N LEU A 391 22.87 -4.77 13.70
CA LEU A 391 22.59 -4.00 14.91
C LEU A 391 23.82 -3.86 15.82
N ARG A 392 24.65 -4.92 15.95
CA ARG A 392 25.92 -4.83 16.69
C ARG A 392 26.91 -3.85 16.09
N THR A 393 26.93 -3.76 14.76
CA THR A 393 27.86 -2.86 14.04
C THR A 393 27.41 -1.41 14.19
N ALA A 394 26.10 -1.16 14.12
CA ALA A 394 25.55 0.19 14.16
C ALA A 394 25.37 0.77 15.58
N SER A 395 25.21 -0.07 16.61
CA SER A 395 24.96 0.42 17.98
C SER A 395 25.76 -0.33 19.06
N GLN A 396 26.51 0.43 19.86
CA GLN A 396 27.19 -0.05 21.07
C GLN A 396 26.22 -0.22 22.26
N ARG A 397 24.95 0.20 22.13
CA ARG A 397 23.97 0.08 23.20
C ARG A 397 23.55 -1.39 23.34
N SER A 398 23.65 -1.90 24.57
CA SER A 398 23.16 -3.22 24.90
C SER A 398 21.63 -3.21 24.87
N ILE A 399 21.04 -4.18 24.18
CA ILE A 399 19.59 -4.41 24.17
C ILE A 399 19.36 -5.63 25.07
N ALA A 400 18.26 -5.65 25.82
CA ALA A 400 17.80 -6.90 26.43
C ALA A 400 17.68 -7.97 25.32
N GLY A 401 18.24 -9.16 25.53
CA GLY A 401 18.49 -10.15 24.46
C GLY A 401 17.27 -10.55 23.61
N GLY A 402 16.04 -10.32 24.09
CA GLY A 402 14.81 -10.60 23.34
C GLY A 402 14.48 -9.59 22.23
N ASP A 403 14.81 -8.31 22.38
CA ASP A 403 14.40 -7.27 21.40
C ASP A 403 15.32 -7.18 20.17
N ARG A 404 16.35 -8.04 20.08
CA ARG A 404 17.24 -8.18 18.91
C ARG A 404 16.77 -9.23 17.91
N VAL A 405 15.79 -10.02 18.29
CA VAL A 405 15.34 -11.18 17.54
C VAL A 405 13.98 -10.83 16.95
N MET A 406 13.85 -10.92 15.64
CA MET A 406 12.55 -10.91 15.00
C MET A 406 11.85 -12.23 15.30
N HIS A 407 10.58 -12.10 15.58
CA HIS A 407 9.60 -13.12 15.83
C HIS A 407 8.59 -13.09 14.69
N GLN A 408 7.91 -14.20 14.46
CA GLN A 408 6.85 -14.22 13.48
C GLN A 408 5.71 -15.16 13.85
N ARG A 409 4.51 -14.81 13.41
CA ARG A 409 3.29 -15.59 13.55
C ARG A 409 2.70 -15.78 12.16
N ILE A 410 2.30 -17.00 11.81
CA ILE A 410 1.83 -17.30 10.47
C ILE A 410 0.40 -17.84 10.54
N GLY A 411 -0.47 -17.30 9.71
CA GLY A 411 -1.83 -17.79 9.49
C GLY A 411 -2.08 -18.06 8.02
N ILE A 412 -2.67 -19.20 7.71
CA ILE A 412 -2.94 -19.61 6.33
C ILE A 412 -4.41 -19.98 6.21
N ASN A 413 -5.04 -19.52 5.13
CA ASN A 413 -6.36 -20.00 4.78
C ASN A 413 -6.52 -20.08 3.27
N THR A 414 -7.29 -21.07 2.82
CA THR A 414 -7.64 -21.23 1.41
C THR A 414 -9.15 -21.07 1.24
N GLY A 415 -9.55 -20.38 0.19
CA GLY A 415 -10.94 -20.34 -0.23
C GLY A 415 -11.14 -19.52 -1.48
N VAL A 416 -12.40 -19.42 -1.89
CA VAL A 416 -12.79 -18.58 -3.03
C VAL A 416 -12.87 -17.14 -2.56
N MET A 417 -12.12 -16.26 -3.21
CA MET A 417 -12.07 -14.84 -2.90
C MET A 417 -12.00 -14.03 -4.18
N PHE A 418 -12.38 -12.75 -4.07
CA PHE A 418 -12.27 -11.82 -5.18
C PHE A 418 -10.80 -11.46 -5.37
N ALA A 419 -10.30 -11.53 -6.61
CA ALA A 419 -8.96 -11.12 -6.99
C ALA A 419 -9.04 -10.15 -8.16
N GLY A 420 -8.50 -8.94 -8.02
CA GLY A 420 -8.66 -7.92 -9.04
C GLY A 420 -7.93 -6.62 -8.78
N MET A 421 -8.11 -5.70 -9.71
CA MET A 421 -7.60 -4.34 -9.62
C MET A 421 -8.55 -3.47 -8.81
N VAL A 422 -7.98 -2.68 -7.90
CA VAL A 422 -8.72 -1.79 -7.01
C VAL A 422 -8.13 -0.40 -7.10
N GLY A 423 -8.97 0.63 -7.12
CA GLY A 423 -8.55 2.03 -7.11
C GLY A 423 -9.07 2.82 -8.30
N SER A 424 -8.28 3.79 -8.76
CA SER A 424 -8.62 4.70 -9.86
C SER A 424 -7.54 4.69 -10.94
N GLN A 425 -7.75 5.48 -12.01
CA GLN A 425 -6.72 5.63 -13.03
C GLN A 425 -5.42 6.23 -12.50
N GLN A 426 -5.51 7.05 -11.44
CA GLN A 426 -4.37 7.75 -10.83
C GLN A 426 -3.60 6.84 -9.87
N ARG A 427 -4.28 5.94 -9.15
CA ARG A 427 -3.67 5.03 -8.18
C ARG A 427 -4.48 3.74 -8.07
N ARG A 428 -3.84 2.59 -8.30
CA ARG A 428 -4.45 1.26 -8.26
C ARG A 428 -3.51 0.17 -7.75
N GLU A 429 -4.05 -0.91 -7.20
CA GLU A 429 -3.30 -2.11 -6.81
C GLU A 429 -4.02 -3.39 -7.25
N TYR A 430 -3.24 -4.44 -7.48
CA TYR A 430 -3.79 -5.80 -7.57
C TYR A 430 -3.85 -6.39 -6.16
N THR A 431 -5.03 -6.86 -5.75
CA THR A 431 -5.22 -7.44 -4.41
C THR A 431 -6.29 -8.51 -4.44
N VAL A 432 -6.33 -9.29 -3.36
CA VAL A 432 -7.45 -10.17 -3.04
C VAL A 432 -8.30 -9.58 -1.93
N MET A 433 -9.58 -9.91 -1.90
CA MET A 433 -10.52 -9.52 -0.84
C MET A 433 -11.55 -10.62 -0.58
N GLY A 434 -12.01 -10.69 0.67
CA GLY A 434 -13.11 -11.55 1.09
C GLY A 434 -12.86 -12.19 2.44
N GLN A 435 -13.87 -12.91 2.94
CA GLN A 435 -13.84 -13.50 4.28
C GLN A 435 -12.65 -14.45 4.51
N HIS A 436 -12.19 -15.14 3.47
CA HIS A 436 -11.07 -16.07 3.58
C HIS A 436 -9.73 -15.36 3.82
N VAL A 437 -9.56 -14.14 3.29
CA VAL A 437 -8.41 -13.26 3.58
C VAL A 437 -8.44 -12.86 5.06
N ASN A 438 -9.61 -12.41 5.53
CA ASN A 438 -9.81 -11.97 6.92
C ASN A 438 -9.66 -13.12 7.92
N LEU A 439 -10.05 -14.35 7.54
CA LEU A 439 -9.80 -15.53 8.35
C LEU A 439 -8.30 -15.82 8.45
N ALA A 440 -7.53 -15.80 7.36
CA ALA A 440 -6.07 -16.00 7.43
C ALA A 440 -5.39 -14.97 8.36
N ALA A 441 -5.81 -13.69 8.28
CA ALA A 441 -5.30 -12.64 9.17
C ALA A 441 -5.65 -12.90 10.65
N ARG A 442 -6.86 -13.43 10.93
CA ARG A 442 -7.27 -13.81 12.30
C ARG A 442 -6.52 -15.04 12.81
N LEU A 443 -6.28 -16.05 11.95
CA LEU A 443 -5.47 -17.23 12.31
C LEU A 443 -4.03 -16.81 12.67
N MET A 444 -3.45 -15.90 11.88
CA MET A 444 -2.13 -15.31 12.17
C MET A 444 -2.12 -14.56 13.52
N ALA A 445 -3.17 -13.79 13.82
CA ALA A 445 -3.26 -13.06 15.07
C ALA A 445 -3.43 -13.99 16.30
N ALA A 446 -4.09 -15.13 16.10
CA ALA A 446 -4.30 -16.16 17.13
C ALA A 446 -3.11 -17.12 17.30
N ALA A 447 -2.17 -17.13 16.34
CA ALA A 447 -1.00 -17.99 16.39
C ALA A 447 -0.02 -17.55 17.49
N ASP A 448 0.54 -18.54 18.20
CA ASP A 448 1.66 -18.31 19.11
C ASP A 448 2.92 -17.92 18.33
N ASP A 449 3.90 -17.36 19.04
CA ASP A 449 5.20 -17.01 18.44
C ASP A 449 5.87 -18.24 17.79
N GLY A 450 6.29 -18.07 16.54
CA GLY A 450 6.90 -19.10 15.70
C GLY A 450 5.93 -20.16 15.18
N ALA A 451 4.63 -20.08 15.50
CA ALA A 451 3.62 -21.03 15.08
C ALA A 451 3.05 -20.72 13.69
N VAL A 452 2.55 -21.78 13.04
CA VAL A 452 1.79 -21.73 11.78
C VAL A 452 0.42 -22.31 12.08
N VAL A 453 -0.63 -21.54 11.78
CA VAL A 453 -2.04 -21.92 11.99
C VAL A 453 -2.78 -21.98 10.67
#